data_AF-A0A7J2STN9-F1
#
_entry.id   AF-A0A7J2STN9-F1
#
_cell.length_a   1.000
_cell.length_b   1.000
_cell.length_c   1.000
_cell.angle_alpha   90.00
_cell.angle_beta   90.00
_cell.angle_gamma   90.00
#
_symmetry.space_group_name_H-M   'P 1'
#
loop_
_entity.id
_entity.type
_entity.pdbx_description
1 polymer ?
#
loop_
_entity_poly.entity_id
_entity_poly.type
_entity_poly.pdbx_seq_one_letter_code
_entity_poly.pdbx_strand_id
1 'polypeptide(L)'
;MAREDVPEIERAVGMEVYLTGSPGFGGRLKKTPEDFIVEELSLDIARVDDGPYVALRIRAKNWETFSLFDRIARKLGLRASQIHFAGTKDKRAVTTQLIVIPTRKSVDTVKKAVESIKNVEVLEAFRTNVLIKLGDLNGNRFTIRISDVSENYEEIFYSVKTQLDQEGGFPNFYGIQRFGSVRPISHIVGKLLIKEEFEEAFLTLIAKPYGGESPEILEVRNYLLKTRDYEGAYRMMPERMIFDKRMLEHVVRHPGDFVGAFRSLPKPLRIMYIYAYQSYIFNRILSERIRRGLPIMEPIEGDIIIPLVRPLSTE
;
A
#
# COMPACT_ATOMS: atom_id res chain seq x y z
N MET A 1 24.04 16.23 -4.27
CA MET A 1 23.22 17.05 -5.20
C MET A 1 22.02 16.21 -5.61
N ALA A 2 20.82 16.77 -5.51
CA ALA A 2 19.58 16.09 -5.89
C ALA A 2 19.49 15.88 -7.41
N ARG A 3 18.97 14.72 -7.85
CA ARG A 3 18.77 14.40 -9.27
C ARG A 3 17.30 14.58 -9.64
N GLU A 4 16.98 15.30 -10.72
CA GLU A 4 15.59 15.70 -11.06
C GLU A 4 15.00 15.00 -12.30
N ASP A 5 15.71 14.03 -12.88
CA ASP A 5 15.28 13.20 -14.01
C ASP A 5 14.23 12.13 -13.61
N VAL A 6 13.32 12.49 -12.70
CA VAL A 6 12.27 11.60 -12.18
C VAL A 6 11.17 11.38 -13.23
N PRO A 7 10.68 10.15 -13.44
CA PRO A 7 9.58 9.88 -14.37
C PRO A 7 8.34 10.74 -14.11
N GLU A 8 7.62 11.13 -15.18
CA GLU A 8 6.46 12.02 -15.08
C GLU A 8 5.39 11.51 -14.10
N ILE A 9 5.16 10.20 -14.06
CA ILE A 9 4.17 9.58 -13.16
C ILE A 9 4.54 9.74 -11.67
N GLU A 10 5.83 9.77 -11.33
CA GLU A 10 6.30 10.00 -9.97
C GLU A 10 6.27 11.50 -9.65
N ARG A 11 6.68 12.36 -10.59
CA ARG A 11 6.57 13.82 -10.45
C ARG A 11 5.13 14.27 -10.25
N ALA A 12 4.19 13.66 -10.96
CA ALA A 12 2.76 13.94 -10.84
C ALA A 12 2.23 13.71 -9.41
N VAL A 13 2.89 12.88 -8.61
CA VAL A 13 2.54 12.62 -7.20
C VAL A 13 3.48 13.31 -6.20
N GLY A 14 4.26 14.29 -6.64
CA GLY A 14 5.13 15.11 -5.79
C GLY A 14 6.47 14.50 -5.44
N MET A 15 6.82 13.35 -6.03
CA MET A 15 8.18 12.80 -5.98
C MET A 15 8.97 13.44 -7.11
N GLU A 16 9.64 14.55 -6.83
CA GLU A 16 10.23 15.41 -7.86
C GLU A 16 11.75 15.23 -7.99
N VAL A 17 12.39 14.58 -7.00
CA VAL A 17 13.83 14.42 -6.93
C VAL A 17 14.24 13.04 -6.41
N TYR A 18 15.43 12.59 -6.78
CA TYR A 18 16.18 11.54 -6.09
C TYR A 18 17.22 12.18 -5.16
N LEU A 19 17.42 11.58 -4.00
CA LEU A 19 18.43 12.02 -3.03
C LEU A 19 19.87 11.82 -3.56
N THR A 20 20.10 10.74 -4.28
CA THR A 20 21.42 10.36 -4.82
C THR A 20 21.63 10.92 -6.23
N GLY A 21 22.86 11.31 -6.54
CA GLY A 21 23.24 11.83 -7.86
C GLY A 21 23.53 10.75 -8.91
N SER A 22 23.81 9.51 -8.50
CA SER A 22 24.16 8.42 -9.42
C SER A 22 22.96 7.98 -10.26
N PRO A 23 23.14 7.57 -11.53
CA PRO A 23 22.08 7.05 -12.39
C PRO A 23 21.42 5.79 -11.81
N GLY A 24 20.23 5.42 -12.30
CA GLY A 24 19.64 4.12 -12.00
C GLY A 24 20.27 3.00 -12.85
N PHE A 25 20.44 1.80 -12.29
CA PHE A 25 20.95 0.62 -13.02
C PHE A 25 19.84 -0.21 -13.70
N GLY A 26 18.60 0.28 -13.69
CA GLY A 26 17.45 -0.41 -14.28
C GLY A 26 17.08 -1.71 -13.57
N GLY A 27 16.59 -2.67 -14.34
CA GLY A 27 16.16 -3.98 -13.85
C GLY A 27 14.66 -4.15 -13.66
N ARG A 28 14.26 -5.37 -13.28
CA ARG A 28 12.88 -5.80 -13.07
C ARG A 28 12.72 -6.44 -11.70
N LEU A 29 11.67 -6.01 -10.99
CA LEU A 29 11.26 -6.57 -9.70
C LEU A 29 10.17 -7.62 -9.86
N LYS A 30 10.07 -8.53 -8.88
CA LYS A 30 8.96 -9.49 -8.73
C LYS A 30 8.72 -10.35 -9.99
N LYS A 31 9.78 -10.78 -10.71
CA LYS A 31 9.64 -11.68 -11.87
C LYS A 31 8.97 -12.98 -11.44
N THR A 32 9.46 -13.57 -10.36
CA THR A 32 8.86 -14.66 -9.59
C THR A 32 8.53 -14.19 -8.15
N PRO A 33 7.60 -14.85 -7.44
CA PRO A 33 7.36 -14.52 -6.01
C PRO A 33 8.61 -14.62 -5.13
N GLU A 34 9.52 -15.54 -5.45
CA GLU A 34 10.78 -15.78 -4.74
C GLU A 34 11.78 -14.63 -4.89
N ASP A 35 11.61 -13.76 -5.88
CA ASP A 35 12.42 -12.54 -6.03
C ASP A 35 12.06 -11.45 -5.02
N PHE A 36 11.01 -11.65 -4.23
CA PHE A 36 10.55 -10.69 -3.23
C PHE A 36 10.16 -11.43 -1.95
N ILE A 37 11.12 -11.54 -1.04
CA ILE A 37 10.95 -12.21 0.25
C ILE A 37 10.76 -11.15 1.33
N VAL A 38 9.69 -11.29 2.10
CA VAL A 38 9.34 -10.39 3.20
C VAL A 38 9.24 -11.20 4.48
N GLU A 39 10.08 -10.90 5.45
CA GLU A 39 10.07 -11.56 6.76
C GLU A 39 9.67 -10.56 7.82
N GLU A 40 8.55 -10.84 8.50
CA GLU A 40 8.11 -10.03 9.63
C GLU A 40 9.08 -10.16 10.80
N LEU A 41 9.57 -9.01 11.27
CA LEU A 41 10.26 -8.90 12.55
C LEU A 41 9.18 -8.73 13.62
N SER A 42 8.56 -9.84 14.03
CA SER A 42 7.46 -9.84 15.00
C SER A 42 7.98 -9.48 16.41
N LEU A 43 7.08 -8.98 17.26
CA LEU A 43 7.36 -8.92 18.70
C LEU A 43 7.60 -10.33 19.25
N ASP A 44 8.50 -10.46 20.21
CA ASP A 44 8.63 -11.71 20.95
C ASP A 44 7.40 -11.88 21.86
N ILE A 45 6.69 -13.00 21.69
CA ILE A 45 5.46 -13.29 22.42
C ILE A 45 5.66 -14.53 23.29
N ALA A 46 5.17 -14.47 24.52
CA ALA A 46 5.40 -15.52 25.51
C ALA A 46 4.87 -16.89 25.06
N ARG A 47 5.70 -17.92 25.23
CA ARG A 47 5.32 -19.33 25.11
C ARG A 47 4.84 -19.83 26.46
N VAL A 48 3.68 -20.48 26.49
CA VAL A 48 3.09 -21.04 27.71
C VAL A 48 2.55 -22.43 27.43
N ASP A 49 2.36 -23.28 28.44
CA ASP A 49 1.86 -24.64 28.21
C ASP A 49 0.34 -24.67 27.97
N ASP A 50 -0.44 -23.93 28.75
CA ASP A 50 -1.92 -23.91 28.70
C ASP A 50 -2.49 -22.53 28.35
N GLY A 51 -2.07 -22.02 27.19
CA GLY A 51 -2.53 -20.72 26.67
C GLY A 51 -3.85 -20.81 25.92
N PRO A 52 -4.72 -19.78 25.99
CA PRO A 52 -5.98 -19.76 25.25
C PRO A 52 -5.79 -19.66 23.72
N TYR A 53 -4.57 -19.36 23.25
CA TYR A 53 -4.29 -19.06 21.85
C TYR A 53 -3.21 -20.00 21.28
N VAL A 54 -3.26 -20.23 19.97
CA VAL A 54 -2.18 -20.86 19.21
C VAL A 54 -1.54 -19.80 18.34
N ALA A 55 -0.23 -19.60 18.51
CA ALA A 55 0.59 -18.77 17.65
C ALA A 55 1.27 -19.64 16.59
N LEU A 56 1.31 -19.16 15.34
CA LEU A 56 2.05 -19.79 14.24
C LEU A 56 2.88 -18.76 13.49
N ARG A 57 4.16 -19.04 13.30
CA ARG A 57 4.97 -18.34 12.30
C ARG A 57 4.81 -19.08 10.98
N ILE A 58 4.15 -18.46 10.02
CA ILE A 58 3.82 -19.09 8.73
C ILE A 58 4.61 -18.44 7.61
N ARG A 59 5.14 -19.26 6.70
CA ARG A 59 5.67 -18.82 5.41
C ARG A 59 4.67 -19.16 4.32
N ALA A 60 4.24 -18.16 3.57
CA ALA A 60 3.28 -18.32 2.49
C ALA A 60 3.81 -17.74 1.18
N LYS A 61 3.61 -18.48 0.08
CA LYS A 61 3.99 -18.04 -1.27
C LYS A 61 2.77 -17.77 -2.14
N ASN A 62 2.76 -16.59 -2.76
CA ASN A 62 1.72 -16.16 -3.71
C ASN A 62 0.29 -16.11 -3.12
N TRP A 63 0.18 -15.69 -1.86
CA TRP A 63 -1.08 -15.61 -1.13
C TRP A 63 -1.42 -14.17 -0.77
N GLU A 64 -2.66 -13.75 -1.02
CA GLU A 64 -3.20 -12.53 -0.43
C GLU A 64 -3.64 -12.85 1.01
N THR A 65 -3.33 -11.96 1.96
CA THR A 65 -3.47 -12.18 3.40
C THR A 65 -4.88 -12.60 3.80
N PHE A 66 -5.92 -11.87 3.39
CA PHE A 66 -7.29 -12.18 3.80
C PHE A 66 -7.80 -13.47 3.16
N SER A 67 -7.45 -13.73 1.91
CA SER A 67 -7.77 -14.97 1.20
C SER A 67 -7.13 -16.20 1.86
N LEU A 68 -5.90 -16.05 2.36
CA LEU A 68 -5.22 -17.09 3.13
C LEU A 68 -5.91 -17.33 4.47
N PHE A 69 -6.27 -16.27 5.19
CA PHE A 69 -6.96 -16.37 6.48
C PHE A 69 -8.35 -16.99 6.35
N ASP A 70 -9.10 -16.65 5.31
CA ASP A 70 -10.38 -17.32 4.99
C ASP A 70 -10.20 -18.82 4.74
N ARG A 71 -9.07 -19.23 4.15
CA ARG A 71 -8.76 -20.65 3.94
C ARG A 71 -8.43 -21.36 5.25
N ILE A 72 -7.57 -20.75 6.09
CA ILE A 72 -7.19 -21.26 7.40
C ILE A 72 -8.44 -21.38 8.30
N ALA A 73 -9.23 -20.32 8.40
CA ALA A 73 -10.42 -20.24 9.23
C ALA A 73 -11.43 -21.33 8.86
N ARG A 74 -11.70 -21.55 7.57
CA ARG A 74 -12.58 -22.64 7.10
C ARG A 74 -12.09 -24.02 7.51
N LYS A 75 -10.79 -24.32 7.36
CA LYS A 75 -10.22 -25.62 7.80
C LYS A 75 -10.32 -25.83 9.30
N LEU A 76 -10.34 -24.74 10.08
CA LEU A 76 -10.47 -24.77 11.53
C LEU A 76 -11.91 -24.65 12.02
N GLY A 77 -12.89 -24.39 11.16
CA GLY A 77 -14.28 -24.11 11.57
C GLY A 77 -14.41 -22.79 12.35
N LEU A 78 -13.59 -21.79 12.01
CA LEU A 78 -13.53 -20.47 12.64
C LEU A 78 -13.95 -19.39 11.62
N ARG A 79 -14.14 -18.16 12.11
CA ARG A 79 -14.28 -16.96 11.28
C ARG A 79 -12.91 -16.34 11.03
N ALA A 80 -12.66 -15.81 9.84
CA ALA A 80 -11.37 -15.19 9.52
C ALA A 80 -11.04 -13.97 10.41
N SER A 81 -12.06 -13.26 10.89
CA SER A 81 -11.91 -12.17 11.86
C SER A 81 -11.33 -12.61 13.21
N GLN A 82 -11.25 -13.92 13.48
CA GLN A 82 -10.62 -14.47 14.69
C GLN A 82 -9.12 -14.74 14.49
N ILE A 83 -8.57 -14.57 13.30
CA ILE A 83 -7.13 -14.71 13.07
C ILE A 83 -6.49 -13.34 13.29
N HIS A 84 -5.65 -13.24 14.31
CA HIS A 84 -4.94 -12.03 14.69
C HIS A 84 -3.57 -11.99 14.03
N PHE A 85 -3.16 -10.81 13.56
CA PHE A 85 -1.93 -10.57 12.80
C PHE A 85 -1.51 -9.11 12.90
N ALA A 86 -0.22 -8.83 12.65
CA ALA A 86 0.34 -7.49 12.82
C ALA A 86 0.26 -6.61 11.55
N GLY A 87 0.18 -7.21 10.36
CA GLY A 87 -0.01 -6.46 9.12
C GLY A 87 -0.21 -7.36 7.90
N THR A 88 -0.78 -6.80 6.84
CA THR A 88 -0.93 -7.48 5.54
C THR A 88 0.42 -7.57 4.83
N LYS A 89 0.59 -8.59 3.98
CA LYS A 89 1.82 -8.78 3.19
C LYS A 89 1.51 -8.78 1.68
N ASP A 90 2.55 -8.57 0.88
CA ASP A 90 2.46 -8.61 -0.58
C ASP A 90 1.98 -9.97 -1.08
N LYS A 91 0.98 -9.97 -1.97
CA LYS A 91 0.49 -11.19 -2.62
C LYS A 91 1.59 -11.86 -3.44
N ARG A 92 2.27 -11.12 -4.33
CA ARG A 92 3.28 -11.65 -5.25
C ARG A 92 4.65 -11.65 -4.58
N ALA A 93 4.79 -12.47 -3.53
CA ALA A 93 5.98 -12.57 -2.70
C ALA A 93 6.04 -13.94 -2.00
N VAL A 94 7.18 -14.23 -1.38
CA VAL A 94 7.30 -15.20 -0.28
C VAL A 94 7.28 -14.40 1.03
N THR A 95 6.31 -14.68 1.88
CA THR A 95 6.05 -13.86 3.08
C THR A 95 6.10 -14.72 4.33
N THR A 96 6.82 -14.27 5.35
CA THR A 96 6.83 -14.87 6.68
C THR A 96 6.15 -13.92 7.66
N GLN A 97 5.15 -14.39 8.40
CA GLN A 97 4.45 -13.57 9.39
C GLN A 97 3.96 -14.40 10.58
N LEU A 98 3.77 -13.73 11.72
CA LEU A 98 3.17 -14.33 12.90
C LEU A 98 1.65 -14.16 12.84
N ILE A 99 0.92 -15.24 13.10
CA ILE A 99 -0.52 -15.21 13.33
C ILE A 99 -0.85 -15.82 14.69
N VAL A 100 -1.89 -15.29 15.34
CA VAL A 100 -2.40 -15.79 16.62
C VAL A 100 -3.88 -16.13 16.47
N ILE A 101 -4.26 -17.33 16.85
CA ILE A 101 -5.63 -17.86 16.69
C ILE A 101 -6.18 -18.23 18.07
N PRO A 102 -7.27 -17.58 18.53
CA PRO A 102 -7.98 -18.00 19.73
C PRO A 102 -8.73 -19.30 19.51
N THR A 103 -8.21 -20.39 20.08
CA THR A 103 -8.77 -21.73 19.88
C THR A 103 -8.34 -22.71 20.96
N ARG A 104 -9.27 -23.59 21.36
CA ARG A 104 -8.99 -24.72 22.25
C ARG A 104 -8.40 -25.94 21.52
N LYS A 105 -8.39 -25.95 20.18
CA LYS A 105 -7.77 -27.03 19.39
C LYS A 105 -6.28 -27.13 19.72
N SER A 106 -5.70 -28.33 19.71
CA SER A 106 -4.28 -28.52 19.98
C SER A 106 -3.40 -27.82 18.94
N VAL A 107 -2.17 -27.45 19.34
CA VAL A 107 -1.18 -26.82 18.43
C VAL A 107 -0.97 -27.68 17.19
N ASP A 108 -0.85 -28.99 17.34
CA ASP A 108 -0.68 -29.95 16.24
C ASP A 108 -1.87 -29.96 15.27
N THR A 109 -3.10 -29.89 15.79
CA THR A 109 -4.31 -29.80 14.95
C THR A 109 -4.30 -28.53 14.11
N VAL A 110 -3.93 -27.40 14.72
CA VAL A 110 -3.88 -26.11 14.02
C VAL A 110 -2.76 -26.11 12.98
N LYS A 111 -1.57 -26.60 13.35
CA LYS A 111 -0.41 -26.74 12.46
C LYS A 111 -0.76 -27.57 11.22
N LYS A 112 -1.29 -28.79 11.39
CA LYS A 112 -1.69 -29.68 10.28
C LYS A 112 -2.73 -29.04 9.37
N ALA A 113 -3.70 -28.32 9.93
CA ALA A 113 -4.70 -27.62 9.14
C ALA A 113 -4.06 -26.54 8.25
N VAL A 114 -3.09 -25.78 8.76
CA VAL A 114 -2.37 -24.74 8.01
C VAL A 114 -1.44 -25.36 6.96
N GLU A 115 -0.65 -26.38 7.31
CA GLU A 115 0.29 -27.07 6.39
C GLU A 115 -0.42 -27.78 5.23
N SER A 116 -1.69 -28.17 5.42
CA SER A 116 -2.50 -28.75 4.33
C SER A 116 -2.91 -27.73 3.26
N ILE A 117 -2.54 -26.45 3.40
CA ILE A 117 -2.79 -25.41 2.41
C ILE A 117 -1.59 -25.32 1.48
N LYS A 118 -1.83 -25.43 0.16
CA LYS A 118 -0.79 -25.33 -0.86
C LYS A 118 0.01 -24.02 -0.70
N ASN A 119 1.33 -24.12 -0.83
CA ASN A 119 2.27 -23.00 -0.74
C ASN A 119 2.27 -22.30 0.64
N VAL A 120 1.96 -23.04 1.70
CA VAL A 120 2.05 -22.55 3.09
C VAL A 120 2.85 -23.55 3.91
N GLU A 121 3.81 -23.03 4.67
CA GLU A 121 4.68 -23.77 5.57
C GLU A 121 4.54 -23.17 6.97
N VAL A 122 4.51 -24.02 8.00
CA VAL A 122 4.52 -23.58 9.40
C VAL A 122 5.95 -23.72 9.92
N LEU A 123 6.62 -22.58 10.12
CA LEU A 123 7.99 -22.54 10.63
C LEU A 123 8.02 -22.80 12.14
N GLU A 124 7.04 -22.26 12.86
CA GLU A 124 6.88 -22.44 14.29
C GLU A 124 5.41 -22.49 14.68
N ALA A 125 5.08 -23.28 15.71
CA ALA A 125 3.76 -23.30 16.30
C ALA A 125 3.87 -23.54 17.82
N PHE A 126 3.18 -22.72 18.61
CA PHE A 126 3.23 -22.80 20.07
C PHE A 126 1.96 -22.21 20.72
N ARG A 127 1.79 -22.49 22.00
CA ARG A 127 0.73 -21.92 22.85
C ARG A 127 1.17 -20.57 23.42
N THR A 128 0.25 -19.61 23.46
CA THR A 128 0.48 -18.28 24.03
C THR A 128 -0.76 -17.76 24.74
N ASN A 129 -0.56 -16.82 25.66
CA ASN A 129 -1.60 -15.99 26.28
C ASN A 129 -1.59 -14.54 25.75
N VAL A 130 -0.77 -14.24 24.73
CA VAL A 130 -0.66 -12.92 24.11
C VAL A 130 -1.44 -12.90 22.79
N LEU A 131 -2.35 -11.92 22.66
CA LEU A 131 -2.93 -11.56 21.37
C LEU A 131 -2.11 -10.46 20.72
N ILE A 132 -1.99 -10.52 19.40
CA ILE A 132 -1.40 -9.46 18.58
C ILE A 132 -2.50 -8.64 17.89
N LYS A 133 -2.18 -7.38 17.59
CA LYS A 133 -3.03 -6.44 16.86
C LYS A 133 -2.27 -5.86 15.68
N LEU A 134 -2.99 -5.19 14.78
CA LEU A 134 -2.37 -4.44 13.69
C LEU A 134 -1.37 -3.43 14.26
N GLY A 135 -0.14 -3.47 13.75
CA GLY A 135 0.99 -2.66 14.21
C GLY A 135 1.89 -3.33 15.25
N ASP A 136 1.57 -4.52 15.76
CA ASP A 136 2.42 -5.25 16.72
C ASP A 136 3.57 -6.01 16.03
N LEU A 137 4.42 -5.27 15.32
CA LEU A 137 5.66 -5.74 14.70
C LEU A 137 6.75 -4.66 14.83
N ASN A 138 8.01 -5.07 14.88
CA ASN A 138 9.16 -4.16 14.86
C ASN A 138 9.47 -3.66 13.44
N GLY A 139 9.15 -4.46 12.42
CA GLY A 139 9.39 -4.10 11.03
C GLY A 139 9.34 -5.30 10.10
N ASN A 140 9.85 -5.14 8.89
CA ASN A 140 9.98 -6.24 7.93
C ASN A 140 11.40 -6.25 7.39
N ARG A 141 12.00 -7.44 7.33
CA ARG A 141 13.24 -7.69 6.59
C ARG A 141 12.89 -8.05 5.15
N PHE A 142 13.51 -7.36 4.21
CA PHE A 142 13.31 -7.60 2.78
C PHE A 142 14.55 -8.26 2.18
N THR A 143 14.34 -9.36 1.45
CA THR A 143 15.35 -9.91 0.53
C THR A 143 14.77 -9.81 -0.87
N ILE A 144 15.37 -8.95 -1.70
CA ILE A 144 14.85 -8.60 -3.03
C ILE A 144 15.88 -8.97 -4.09
N ARG A 145 15.45 -9.72 -5.11
CA ARG A 145 16.24 -9.97 -6.32
C ARG A 145 15.75 -9.05 -7.43
N ILE A 146 16.69 -8.33 -8.04
CA ILE A 146 16.44 -7.50 -9.22
C ILE A 146 17.05 -8.23 -10.42
N SER A 147 16.24 -8.57 -11.42
CA SER A 147 16.72 -9.20 -12.65
C SER A 147 16.92 -8.17 -13.76
N ASP A 148 17.60 -8.55 -14.84
CA ASP A 148 17.70 -7.75 -16.07
C ASP A 148 18.31 -6.34 -15.83
N VAL A 149 19.29 -6.27 -14.92
CA VAL A 149 20.04 -5.04 -14.56
C VAL A 149 21.10 -4.70 -15.61
N SER A 150 21.58 -3.45 -15.62
CA SER A 150 22.67 -3.02 -16.50
C SER A 150 23.99 -3.78 -16.22
N GLU A 151 24.88 -3.86 -17.20
CA GLU A 151 26.17 -4.55 -17.04
C GLU A 151 27.05 -3.92 -15.95
N ASN A 152 26.96 -2.60 -15.78
CA ASN A 152 27.68 -1.83 -14.77
C ASN A 152 26.90 -1.67 -13.45
N TYR A 153 25.91 -2.52 -13.16
CA TYR A 153 25.04 -2.34 -11.99
C TYR A 153 25.80 -2.33 -10.66
N GLU A 154 26.89 -3.09 -10.51
CA GLU A 154 27.64 -3.18 -9.25
C GLU A 154 28.25 -1.83 -8.87
N GLU A 155 28.91 -1.17 -9.82
CA GLU A 155 29.49 0.16 -9.62
C GLU A 155 28.41 1.18 -9.23
N ILE A 156 27.29 1.20 -9.97
CA ILE A 156 26.17 2.09 -9.68
C ILE A 156 25.59 1.79 -8.30
N PHE A 157 25.41 0.51 -7.94
CA PHE A 157 24.84 0.09 -6.67
C PHE A 157 25.70 0.55 -5.49
N TYR A 158 27.02 0.30 -5.52
CA TYR A 158 27.91 0.73 -4.45
C TYR A 158 28.03 2.26 -4.35
N SER A 159 27.97 2.95 -5.49
CA SER A 159 27.92 4.42 -5.53
C SER A 159 26.65 4.96 -4.86
N VAL A 160 25.48 4.40 -5.17
CA VAL A 160 24.19 4.76 -4.54
C VAL A 160 24.21 4.42 -3.06
N LYS A 161 24.64 3.21 -2.70
CA LYS A 161 24.72 2.77 -1.30
C LYS A 161 25.58 3.71 -0.46
N THR A 162 26.75 4.08 -0.96
CA THR A 162 27.66 5.00 -0.25
C THR A 162 27.00 6.35 0.02
N GLN A 163 26.28 6.91 -0.96
CA GLN A 163 25.54 8.16 -0.78
C GLN A 163 24.41 8.02 0.24
N LEU A 164 23.64 6.92 0.20
CA LEU A 164 22.58 6.68 1.18
C LEU A 164 23.12 6.48 2.60
N ASP A 165 24.26 5.80 2.74
CA ASP A 165 24.93 5.61 4.04
C ASP A 165 25.40 6.97 4.59
N GLN A 166 25.92 7.87 3.75
CA GLN A 166 26.30 9.23 4.13
C GLN A 166 25.11 10.08 4.58
N GLU A 167 23.97 9.93 3.92
CA GLU A 167 22.72 10.61 4.27
C GLU A 167 22.01 9.96 5.47
N GLY A 168 22.47 8.79 5.92
CA GLY A 168 21.88 8.01 7.03
C GLY A 168 20.58 7.28 6.68
N GLY A 169 20.17 7.26 5.41
CA GLY A 169 18.91 6.65 4.99
C GLY A 169 18.43 7.08 3.61
N PHE A 170 17.13 6.92 3.38
CA PHE A 170 16.46 7.31 2.13
C PHE A 170 15.18 8.09 2.44
N PRO A 171 14.72 8.96 1.53
CA PRO A 171 13.54 9.78 1.78
C PRO A 171 12.27 8.93 1.76
N ASN A 172 11.48 9.02 2.83
CA ASN A 172 10.27 8.22 3.03
C ASN A 172 9.05 8.78 2.28
N PHE A 173 9.13 8.85 0.94
CA PHE A 173 8.03 9.29 0.09
C PHE A 173 6.81 8.36 0.16
N TYR A 174 5.62 8.92 -0.01
CA TYR A 174 4.45 8.13 -0.40
C TYR A 174 4.55 7.76 -1.88
N GLY A 175 4.58 6.47 -2.19
CA GLY A 175 4.63 5.96 -3.57
C GLY A 175 3.31 6.10 -4.34
N ILE A 176 3.37 5.86 -5.66
CA ILE A 176 2.25 5.97 -6.61
C ILE A 176 0.99 5.20 -6.15
N GLN A 177 1.15 4.04 -5.50
CA GLN A 177 0.03 3.24 -5.04
C GLN A 177 -0.87 3.99 -4.05
N ARG A 178 -0.32 4.95 -3.28
CA ARG A 178 -1.08 5.81 -2.36
C ARG A 178 -2.06 6.72 -3.09
N PHE A 179 -1.78 7.03 -4.35
CA PHE A 179 -2.57 7.93 -5.19
C PHE A 179 -3.47 7.18 -6.18
N GLY A 180 -3.27 5.86 -6.30
CA GLY A 180 -3.96 4.95 -7.21
C GLY A 180 -3.00 4.36 -8.25
N SER A 181 -2.77 3.05 -8.23
CA SER A 181 -1.76 2.39 -9.07
C SER A 181 -2.03 2.51 -10.59
N VAL A 182 -3.29 2.49 -10.99
CA VAL A 182 -3.69 2.63 -12.41
C VAL A 182 -3.96 4.09 -12.75
N ARG A 183 -4.58 4.83 -11.82
CA ARG A 183 -4.98 6.22 -11.99
C ARG A 183 -4.51 7.00 -10.75
N PRO A 184 -3.30 7.59 -10.75
CA PRO A 184 -2.75 8.30 -9.61
C PRO A 184 -3.39 9.68 -9.38
N ILE A 185 -4.72 9.77 -9.45
CA ILE A 185 -5.48 11.03 -9.41
C ILE A 185 -6.07 11.34 -8.02
N SER A 186 -5.91 10.46 -7.03
CA SER A 186 -6.62 10.59 -5.75
C SER A 186 -6.29 11.90 -5.01
N HIS A 187 -5.06 12.39 -5.14
CA HIS A 187 -4.66 13.69 -4.57
C HIS A 187 -5.28 14.88 -5.31
N ILE A 188 -5.51 14.77 -6.62
CA ILE A 188 -6.18 15.80 -7.42
C ILE A 188 -7.63 15.92 -6.97
N VAL A 189 -8.33 14.78 -6.84
CA VAL A 189 -9.70 14.73 -6.29
C VAL A 189 -9.73 15.32 -4.88
N GLY A 190 -8.78 14.94 -4.02
CA GLY A 190 -8.67 15.48 -2.66
C GLY A 190 -8.50 17.00 -2.62
N LYS A 191 -7.63 17.55 -3.48
CA LYS A 191 -7.44 19.01 -3.63
C LYS A 191 -8.76 19.70 -4.00
N LEU A 192 -9.46 19.20 -5.01
CA LEU A 192 -10.70 19.78 -5.51
C LEU A 192 -11.81 19.74 -4.45
N LEU A 193 -11.90 18.64 -3.69
CA LEU A 193 -12.84 18.52 -2.57
C LEU A 193 -12.59 19.55 -1.46
N ILE A 194 -11.32 19.82 -1.12
CA ILE A 194 -10.97 20.82 -0.10
C ILE A 194 -11.25 22.25 -0.58
N LYS A 195 -11.11 22.50 -1.88
CA LYS A 195 -11.45 23.78 -2.51
C LYS A 195 -12.95 23.96 -2.78
N GLU A 196 -13.78 22.98 -2.38
CA GLU A 196 -15.22 22.96 -2.63
C GLU A 196 -15.59 22.96 -4.13
N GLU A 197 -14.67 22.54 -5.00
CA GLU A 197 -14.87 22.40 -6.45
C GLU A 197 -15.49 21.02 -6.77
N PHE A 198 -16.68 20.75 -6.25
CA PHE A 198 -17.28 19.41 -6.24
C PHE A 198 -17.61 18.84 -7.63
N GLU A 199 -18.07 19.67 -8.56
CA GLU A 199 -18.31 19.25 -9.94
C GLU A 199 -17.01 18.80 -10.62
N GLU A 200 -15.96 19.60 -10.50
CA GLU A 200 -14.66 19.29 -11.09
C GLU A 200 -14.01 18.06 -10.41
N ALA A 201 -14.21 17.89 -9.09
CA ALA A 201 -13.79 16.69 -8.37
C ALA A 201 -14.51 15.45 -8.89
N PHE A 202 -15.82 15.53 -9.09
CA PHE A 202 -16.66 14.47 -9.63
C PHE A 202 -16.18 14.09 -11.02
N LEU A 203 -16.07 15.07 -11.93
CA LEU A 203 -15.60 14.86 -13.30
C LEU A 203 -14.17 14.32 -13.36
N THR A 204 -13.28 14.77 -12.50
CA THR A 204 -11.91 14.24 -12.40
C THR A 204 -11.92 12.77 -12.02
N LEU A 205 -12.76 12.38 -11.06
CA LEU A 205 -12.86 11.00 -10.61
C LEU A 205 -13.49 10.09 -11.67
N ILE A 206 -14.62 10.49 -12.26
CA ILE A 206 -15.45 9.60 -13.08
C ILE A 206 -15.38 9.84 -14.59
N ALA A 207 -14.91 11.00 -15.07
CA ALA A 207 -14.96 11.35 -16.49
C ALA A 207 -13.58 11.55 -17.15
N LYS A 208 -12.54 11.99 -16.43
CA LYS A 208 -11.22 12.21 -17.04
C LYS A 208 -10.50 10.87 -17.31
N PRO A 209 -10.18 10.53 -18.58
CA PRO A 209 -9.50 9.27 -18.90
C PRO A 209 -8.03 9.29 -18.40
N TYR A 210 -7.46 8.10 -18.17
CA TYR A 210 -6.05 7.92 -17.89
C TYR A 210 -5.45 6.79 -18.77
N GLY A 211 -4.18 6.93 -19.17
CA GLY A 211 -3.50 6.12 -20.20
C GLY A 211 -3.25 4.64 -19.90
N GLY A 212 -3.94 4.04 -18.93
CA GLY A 212 -3.84 2.61 -18.56
C GLY A 212 -5.19 1.93 -18.36
N GLU A 213 -6.30 2.58 -18.72
CA GLU A 213 -7.65 2.03 -18.59
C GLU A 213 -8.05 1.19 -19.80
N SER A 214 -9.01 0.27 -19.63
CA SER A 214 -9.50 -0.55 -20.76
C SER A 214 -10.26 0.31 -21.78
N PRO A 215 -10.27 -0.07 -23.07
CA PRO A 215 -10.96 0.70 -24.12
C PRO A 215 -12.43 1.01 -23.79
N GLU A 216 -13.17 0.03 -23.26
CA GLU A 216 -14.55 0.18 -22.78
C GLU A 216 -14.70 1.30 -21.73
N ILE A 217 -13.76 1.40 -20.78
CA ILE A 217 -13.82 2.43 -19.72
C ILE A 217 -13.47 3.80 -20.31
N LEU A 218 -12.47 3.86 -21.19
CA LEU A 218 -12.08 5.10 -21.86
C LEU A 218 -13.23 5.66 -22.70
N GLU A 219 -14.01 4.81 -23.37
CA GLU A 219 -15.17 5.23 -24.14
C GLU A 219 -16.21 5.93 -23.26
N VAL A 220 -16.63 5.30 -22.15
CA VAL A 220 -17.62 5.88 -21.21
C VAL A 220 -17.13 7.20 -20.62
N ARG A 221 -15.85 7.25 -20.21
CA ARG A 221 -15.23 8.44 -19.63
C ARG A 221 -15.18 9.60 -20.63
N ASN A 222 -14.72 9.35 -21.85
CA ASN A 222 -14.67 10.35 -22.91
C ASN A 222 -16.05 10.84 -23.32
N TYR A 223 -17.03 9.92 -23.43
CA TYR A 223 -18.41 10.26 -23.68
C TYR A 223 -18.92 11.24 -22.63
N LEU A 224 -18.81 10.88 -21.35
CA LEU A 224 -19.26 11.71 -20.25
C LEU A 224 -18.55 13.08 -20.18
N LEU A 225 -17.24 13.10 -20.44
CA LEU A 225 -16.45 14.33 -20.45
C LEU A 225 -16.91 15.30 -21.55
N LYS A 226 -17.27 14.77 -22.72
CA LYS A 226 -17.68 15.55 -23.90
C LYS A 226 -19.14 15.99 -23.85
N THR A 227 -20.04 15.11 -23.46
CA THR A 227 -21.50 15.34 -23.59
C THR A 227 -22.14 15.86 -22.33
N ARG A 228 -21.53 15.60 -21.16
CA ARG A 228 -22.18 15.76 -19.85
C ARG A 228 -23.50 14.98 -19.72
N ASP A 229 -23.74 14.00 -20.59
CA ASP A 229 -24.90 13.13 -20.50
C ASP A 229 -24.66 12.07 -19.40
N TYR A 230 -25.08 12.41 -18.17
CA TYR A 230 -24.94 11.53 -17.01
C TYR A 230 -25.78 10.27 -17.14
N GLU A 231 -26.96 10.33 -17.78
CA GLU A 231 -27.85 9.19 -17.91
C GLU A 231 -27.32 8.21 -18.97
N GLY A 232 -26.88 8.72 -20.12
CA GLY A 232 -26.18 7.94 -21.14
C GLY A 232 -24.94 7.27 -20.57
N ALA A 233 -24.10 8.03 -19.84
CA ALA A 233 -22.91 7.49 -19.21
C ALA A 233 -23.22 6.41 -18.17
N TYR A 234 -24.26 6.59 -17.35
CA TYR A 234 -24.70 5.60 -16.36
C TYR A 234 -25.11 4.27 -17.02
N ARG A 235 -25.83 4.33 -18.16
CA ARG A 235 -26.24 3.14 -18.91
C ARG A 235 -25.05 2.42 -19.56
N MET A 236 -24.06 3.17 -20.04
CA MET A 236 -22.86 2.60 -20.66
C MET A 236 -21.84 2.08 -19.62
N MET A 237 -21.86 2.60 -18.38
CA MET A 237 -20.86 2.28 -17.37
C MET A 237 -20.95 0.81 -16.91
N PRO A 238 -19.85 0.04 -16.96
CA PRO A 238 -19.83 -1.36 -16.55
C PRO A 238 -20.22 -1.56 -15.07
N GLU A 239 -20.96 -2.63 -14.77
CA GLU A 239 -21.43 -2.95 -13.40
C GLU A 239 -20.29 -3.12 -12.37
N ARG A 240 -19.10 -3.53 -12.84
CA ARG A 240 -17.92 -3.67 -11.99
C ARG A 240 -17.40 -2.35 -11.43
N MET A 241 -17.78 -1.20 -12.01
CA MET A 241 -17.42 0.14 -11.55
C MET A 241 -18.43 0.64 -10.50
N ILE A 242 -18.60 -0.14 -9.43
CA ILE A 242 -19.68 0.02 -8.44
C ILE A 242 -19.75 1.44 -7.87
N PHE A 243 -18.60 2.02 -7.50
CA PHE A 243 -18.56 3.35 -6.89
C PHE A 243 -18.80 4.48 -7.90
N ASP A 244 -18.15 4.44 -9.07
CA ASP A 244 -18.35 5.41 -10.15
C ASP A 244 -19.84 5.40 -10.59
N LYS A 245 -20.42 4.21 -10.77
CA LYS A 245 -21.81 4.02 -11.19
C LYS A 245 -22.80 4.53 -10.15
N ARG A 246 -22.54 4.31 -8.85
CA ARG A 246 -23.34 4.85 -7.75
C ARG A 246 -23.32 6.38 -7.71
N MET A 247 -22.16 7.00 -7.94
CA MET A 247 -22.05 8.45 -8.01
C MET A 247 -22.81 9.03 -9.21
N LEU A 248 -22.72 8.38 -10.37
CA LEU A 248 -23.50 8.77 -11.56
C LEU A 248 -25.01 8.64 -11.30
N GLU A 249 -25.46 7.53 -10.73
CA GLU A 249 -26.86 7.30 -10.39
C GLU A 249 -27.42 8.42 -9.51
N HIS A 250 -26.63 8.90 -8.54
CA HIS A 250 -27.01 10.03 -7.70
C HIS A 250 -27.23 11.30 -8.52
N VAL A 251 -26.30 11.66 -9.40
CA VAL A 251 -26.40 12.88 -10.22
C VAL A 251 -27.53 12.78 -11.24
N VAL A 252 -27.83 11.58 -11.76
CA VAL A 252 -29.00 11.35 -12.62
C VAL A 252 -30.31 11.63 -11.87
N ARG A 253 -30.44 11.18 -10.62
CA ARG A 253 -31.62 11.42 -9.78
C ARG A 253 -31.71 12.84 -9.23
N HIS A 254 -30.55 13.46 -8.99
CA HIS A 254 -30.42 14.77 -8.37
C HIS A 254 -29.43 15.63 -9.19
N PRO A 255 -29.87 16.18 -10.34
CA PRO A 255 -29.02 16.97 -11.20
C PRO A 255 -28.33 18.12 -10.46
N GLY A 256 -27.00 18.21 -10.59
CA GLY A 256 -26.17 19.23 -9.94
C GLY A 256 -25.75 18.92 -8.50
N ASP A 257 -26.28 17.88 -7.86
CA ASP A 257 -25.89 17.52 -6.49
C ASP A 257 -24.62 16.64 -6.43
N PHE A 258 -23.48 17.23 -6.78
CA PHE A 258 -22.18 16.56 -6.73
C PHE A 258 -21.73 16.26 -5.30
N VAL A 259 -22.15 17.07 -4.32
CA VAL A 259 -21.87 16.81 -2.90
C VAL A 259 -22.57 15.52 -2.45
N GLY A 260 -23.84 15.36 -2.80
CA GLY A 260 -24.59 14.14 -2.57
C GLY A 260 -23.99 12.92 -3.29
N ALA A 261 -23.48 13.11 -4.50
CA ALA A 261 -22.78 12.05 -5.23
C ALA A 261 -21.57 11.53 -4.44
N PHE A 262 -20.72 12.41 -3.91
CA PHE A 262 -19.63 11.98 -3.02
C PHE A 262 -20.14 11.36 -1.71
N ARG A 263 -21.21 11.92 -1.11
CA ARG A 263 -21.82 11.38 0.13
C ARG A 263 -22.41 9.99 -0.04
N SER A 264 -22.73 9.59 -1.28
CA SER A 264 -23.14 8.22 -1.60
C SER A 264 -22.00 7.21 -1.35
N LEU A 265 -20.73 7.64 -1.38
CA LEU A 265 -19.59 6.77 -1.11
C LEU A 265 -19.43 6.46 0.40
N PRO A 266 -18.92 5.26 0.73
CA PRO A 266 -18.51 4.94 2.10
C PRO A 266 -17.56 6.00 2.67
N LYS A 267 -17.75 6.38 3.94
CA LYS A 267 -16.94 7.41 4.62
C LYS A 267 -15.42 7.16 4.51
N PRO A 268 -14.90 5.92 4.67
CA PRO A 268 -13.46 5.68 4.51
C PRO A 268 -12.92 6.03 3.12
N LEU A 269 -13.70 5.78 2.06
CA LEU A 269 -13.29 6.09 0.68
C LEU A 269 -13.24 7.61 0.45
N ARG A 270 -14.18 8.36 1.02
CA ARG A 270 -14.16 9.84 0.96
C ARG A 270 -12.93 10.42 1.63
N ILE A 271 -12.61 9.95 2.83
CA ILE A 271 -11.47 10.42 3.61
C ILE A 271 -10.14 10.09 2.90
N MET A 272 -10.08 8.96 2.18
CA MET A 272 -8.90 8.55 1.42
C MET A 272 -8.42 9.63 0.44
N TYR A 273 -9.31 10.34 -0.25
CA TYR A 273 -8.92 11.42 -1.18
C TYR A 273 -8.24 12.58 -0.45
N ILE A 274 -8.75 12.96 0.72
CA ILE A 274 -8.16 14.00 1.57
C ILE A 274 -6.76 13.58 2.03
N TYR A 275 -6.63 12.34 2.50
CA TYR A 275 -5.33 11.79 2.90
C TYR A 275 -4.35 11.68 1.73
N ALA A 276 -4.82 11.37 0.52
CA ALA A 276 -3.98 11.38 -0.66
C ALA A 276 -3.46 12.79 -0.95
N TYR A 277 -4.27 13.84 -0.80
CA TYR A 277 -3.78 15.20 -0.99
C TYR A 277 -2.75 15.63 0.07
N GLN A 278 -2.94 15.22 1.33
CA GLN A 278 -1.93 15.41 2.37
C GLN A 278 -0.61 14.69 2.04
N SER A 279 -0.69 13.43 1.58
CA SER A 279 0.48 12.67 1.13
C SER A 279 1.21 13.36 -0.04
N TYR A 280 0.48 13.96 -0.98
CA TYR A 280 1.06 14.75 -2.08
C TYR A 280 1.81 15.98 -1.56
N ILE A 281 1.21 16.73 -0.63
CA ILE A 281 1.87 17.89 -0.02
C ILE A 281 3.15 17.45 0.71
N PHE A 282 3.09 16.36 1.49
CA PHE A 282 4.25 15.80 2.17
C PHE A 282 5.38 15.45 1.20
N ASN A 283 5.06 14.75 0.09
CA ASN A 283 6.04 14.44 -0.95
C ASN A 283 6.69 15.73 -1.50
N ARG A 284 5.91 16.78 -1.76
CA ARG A 284 6.48 18.05 -2.25
C ARG A 284 7.37 18.75 -1.24
N ILE A 285 6.99 18.74 0.05
CA ILE A 285 7.83 19.27 1.14
C ILE A 285 9.15 18.52 1.21
N LEU A 286 9.11 17.19 1.12
CA LEU A 286 10.32 16.36 1.17
C LEU A 286 11.20 16.58 -0.06
N SER A 287 10.61 16.66 -1.25
CA SER A 287 11.32 17.00 -2.48
C SER A 287 12.01 18.36 -2.39
N GLU A 288 11.31 19.37 -1.85
CA GLU A 288 11.88 20.70 -1.65
C GLU A 288 13.02 20.73 -0.62
N ARG A 289 12.90 19.95 0.48
CA ARG A 289 13.99 19.81 1.46
C ARG A 289 15.26 19.28 0.80
N ILE A 290 15.12 18.21 0.02
CA ILE A 290 16.23 17.56 -0.70
C ILE A 290 16.81 18.50 -1.77
N ARG A 291 15.96 19.22 -2.51
CA ARG A 291 16.39 20.20 -3.52
C ARG A 291 17.24 21.32 -2.93
N ARG A 292 16.92 21.75 -1.71
CA ARG A 292 17.71 22.75 -0.96
C ARG A 292 19.01 22.20 -0.37
N GLY A 293 19.27 20.90 -0.51
CA GLY A 293 20.44 20.24 0.08
C GLY A 293 20.42 20.18 1.61
N LEU A 294 19.22 20.25 2.21
CA LEU A 294 19.08 20.13 3.66
C LEU A 294 19.12 18.64 4.07
N PRO A 295 19.77 18.31 5.20
CA PRO A 295 19.92 16.93 5.62
C PRO A 295 18.56 16.29 5.93
N ILE A 296 18.34 15.04 5.54
CA ILE A 296 17.05 14.37 5.78
C ILE A 296 16.99 13.58 7.08
N MET A 297 18.15 13.21 7.65
CA MET A 297 18.25 12.43 8.90
C MET A 297 18.73 13.26 10.09
N GLU A 298 19.16 14.50 9.87
CA GLU A 298 19.58 15.42 10.93
C GLU A 298 18.62 16.61 11.01
N PRO A 299 18.14 16.96 12.22
CA PRO A 299 17.29 18.12 12.41
C PRO A 299 18.12 19.41 12.31
N ILE A 300 17.55 20.42 11.66
CA ILE A 300 18.09 21.79 11.67
C ILE A 300 17.17 22.70 12.50
N GLU A 301 17.65 23.90 12.86
CA GLU A 301 16.84 24.88 13.57
C GLU A 301 15.52 25.17 12.82
N GLY A 302 14.40 25.08 13.53
CA GLY A 302 13.05 25.24 12.98
C GLY A 302 12.37 23.92 12.55
N ASP A 303 13.08 22.79 12.53
CA ASP A 303 12.46 21.49 12.27
C ASP A 303 11.53 21.05 13.41
N ILE A 304 10.45 20.36 13.02
CA ILE A 304 9.53 19.71 13.97
C ILE A 304 9.97 18.25 14.12
N ILE A 305 10.40 17.89 15.32
CA ILE A 305 10.78 16.51 15.67
C ILE A 305 9.65 15.80 16.42
N ILE A 306 9.40 14.54 16.07
CA ILE A 306 8.43 13.68 16.76
C ILE A 306 9.22 12.60 17.51
N PRO A 307 9.16 12.54 18.85
CA PRO A 307 9.86 11.51 19.60
C PRO A 307 9.27 10.13 19.31
N LEU A 308 10.13 9.13 19.18
CA LEU A 308 9.70 7.74 19.06
C LEU A 308 9.05 7.28 20.36
N VAL A 309 7.76 6.93 20.29
CA VAL A 309 6.97 6.48 21.46
C VAL A 309 7.25 5.00 21.80
N ARG A 310 7.97 4.28 20.94
CA ARG A 310 8.51 2.94 21.19
C ARG A 310 9.94 2.85 20.64
N PRO A 311 10.92 2.33 21.39
CA PRO A 311 12.24 2.09 20.83
C PRO A 311 12.14 1.06 19.71
N LEU A 312 12.74 1.37 18.56
CA LEU A 312 13.04 0.34 17.57
C LEU A 312 14.00 -0.64 18.24
N SER A 313 13.65 -1.92 18.30
CA SER A 313 14.57 -2.94 18.79
C SER A 313 15.79 -2.96 17.88
N THR A 314 16.88 -2.35 18.32
CA THR A 314 18.19 -2.48 17.67
C THR A 314 18.81 -3.78 18.15
N GLU A 315 18.53 -4.86 17.44
CA GLU A 315 19.42 -6.04 17.39
C GLU A 315 20.16 -6.05 16.05
#